data_AF-A0A957ITZ9-F1
#
_entry.id   AF-A0A957ITZ9-F1
#
_cell.length_a   1.000
_cell.length_b   1.000
_cell.length_c   1.000
_cell.angle_alpha   90.00
_cell.angle_beta   90.00
_cell.angle_gamma   90.00
#
_symmetry.space_group_name_H-M   'P 1'
#
loop_
_entity.id
_entity.type
_entity.pdbx_description
1 polymer ?
#
loop_
_entity_poly.entity_id
_entity_poly.type
_entity_poly.pdbx_seq_one_letter_code
_entity_poly.pdbx_strand_id
1 'polypeptide(L)'
;MSGGGSNQITHAYLNLAYATVGGGSGNIAGHHYATVAGGRNNQVIGSGSNAAIVGGESNEASEEYAFVGGGYNNTASNISATIVGGEDNTASGEKSTIGGGRLNSANGTYATIPGGTGNSAAGYSLAAGYYANAQHTGSFVWSDASSTAGPATTANNQFVVRASGGTYFYSNSAKTTGVSLSAGGGSWSSLSDRNAKANVEMVNGRFILDQLANIPISTWNYISQDESIRHIGPMAQDFQAAFAVGEEETRISTIDADGVALAAIQGLHEIVLEQEQEIEALEARIERLEAAIEHADPAKQSSAQPNMFNWLLLGSVGTFGLVAEWRRRQGGQA
;
A
#
# COMPACT_ATOMS: atom_id res chain seq x y z
N MET A 1 44.54 5.59 -37.45
CA MET A 1 44.19 7.02 -37.52
C MET A 1 42.70 7.10 -37.77
N SER A 2 41.94 7.43 -36.76
CA SER A 2 40.51 7.64 -36.86
C SER A 2 40.23 9.06 -37.37
N GLY A 3 39.48 9.17 -38.46
CA GLY A 3 39.13 10.46 -39.08
C GLY A 3 38.26 11.32 -38.16
N GLY A 4 38.48 12.63 -38.17
CA GLY A 4 37.82 13.55 -37.25
C GLY A 4 38.57 14.87 -37.05
N GLY A 5 37.87 15.92 -36.60
CA GLY A 5 38.45 17.24 -36.32
C GLY A 5 38.52 17.52 -34.82
N SER A 6 39.58 18.17 -34.35
CA SER A 6 39.69 18.68 -32.96
C SER A 6 39.61 17.63 -31.84
N ASN A 7 39.89 16.36 -32.10
CA ASN A 7 40.00 15.36 -31.04
C ASN A 7 41.31 15.52 -30.27
N GLN A 8 41.26 15.40 -28.94
CA GLN A 8 42.40 15.56 -28.05
C GLN A 8 42.63 14.29 -27.22
N ILE A 9 43.88 13.86 -27.20
CA ILE A 9 44.41 12.96 -26.17
C ILE A 9 45.37 13.83 -25.35
N THR A 10 44.90 14.37 -24.23
CA THR A 10 45.63 15.38 -23.45
C THR A 10 46.49 14.71 -22.39
N HIS A 11 47.82 14.88 -22.50
CA HIS A 11 48.83 14.35 -21.58
C HIS A 11 48.96 15.21 -20.30
N ALA A 12 47.98 15.15 -19.39
CA ALA A 12 48.08 15.88 -18.12
C ALA A 12 49.14 15.30 -17.16
N TYR A 13 49.54 14.03 -17.33
CA TYR A 13 50.61 13.38 -16.58
C TYR A 13 51.54 12.58 -17.50
N LEU A 14 52.86 12.66 -17.25
CA LEU A 14 53.89 11.88 -17.94
C LEU A 14 53.61 10.39 -17.71
N ASN A 15 53.14 9.66 -18.75
CA ASN A 15 52.62 8.27 -18.78
C ASN A 15 51.10 8.07 -18.83
N LEU A 16 50.35 8.82 -19.64
CA LEU A 16 49.03 8.38 -20.12
C LEU A 16 49.15 7.32 -21.22
N ALA A 17 49.68 6.15 -20.89
CA ALA A 17 49.75 5.06 -21.86
C ALA A 17 48.32 4.58 -22.19
N TYR A 18 48.04 4.27 -23.47
CA TYR A 18 46.85 3.52 -23.92
C TYR A 18 45.47 4.24 -23.97
N ALA A 19 45.39 5.57 -23.88
CA ALA A 19 44.14 6.28 -24.17
C ALA A 19 43.76 6.17 -25.66
N THR A 20 42.46 6.08 -25.97
CA THR A 20 41.96 5.91 -27.35
C THR A 20 40.84 6.88 -27.67
N VAL A 21 40.96 7.60 -28.79
CA VAL A 21 39.83 8.28 -29.46
C VAL A 21 39.58 7.62 -30.82
N GLY A 22 38.45 6.94 -30.98
CA GLY A 22 38.11 6.16 -32.17
C GLY A 22 37.59 6.97 -33.36
N GLY A 23 37.33 8.27 -33.22
CA GLY A 23 36.96 9.19 -34.31
C GLY A 23 36.08 10.35 -33.87
N GLY A 24 35.43 11.05 -34.81
CA GLY A 24 34.43 12.08 -34.50
C GLY A 24 35.01 13.50 -34.35
N SER A 25 34.33 14.38 -33.62
CA SER A 25 34.73 15.79 -33.52
C SER A 25 34.73 16.31 -32.08
N GLY A 26 35.82 16.94 -31.66
CA GLY A 26 35.90 17.61 -30.35
C GLY A 26 35.94 16.66 -29.15
N ASN A 27 36.31 15.39 -29.34
CA ASN A 27 36.36 14.41 -28.26
C ASN A 27 37.66 14.52 -27.46
N ILE A 28 37.59 14.31 -26.15
CA ILE A 28 38.74 14.35 -25.23
C ILE A 28 38.85 13.01 -24.49
N ALA A 29 39.98 12.32 -24.63
CA ALA A 29 40.36 11.20 -23.76
C ALA A 29 41.58 11.61 -22.92
N GLY A 30 41.34 12.17 -21.73
CA GLY A 30 42.35 12.87 -20.93
C GLY A 30 43.11 12.04 -19.89
N HIS A 31 42.86 10.73 -19.77
CA HIS A 31 43.36 9.88 -18.69
C HIS A 31 43.88 8.51 -19.15
N HIS A 32 44.56 7.78 -18.24
CA HIS A 32 45.15 6.46 -18.54
C HIS A 32 44.04 5.46 -18.87
N TYR A 33 44.17 4.73 -19.99
CA TYR A 33 43.18 3.76 -20.47
C TYR A 33 41.80 4.36 -20.80
N ALA A 34 41.68 5.70 -20.82
CA ALA A 34 40.45 6.37 -21.20
C ALA A 34 40.09 6.02 -22.65
N THR A 35 38.83 5.68 -22.90
CA THR A 35 38.34 5.36 -24.24
C THR A 35 37.17 6.25 -24.62
N VAL A 36 37.29 6.96 -25.74
CA VAL A 36 36.16 7.60 -26.43
C VAL A 36 36.04 6.98 -27.80
N ALA A 37 35.04 6.13 -28.06
CA ALA A 37 34.98 5.42 -29.34
C ALA A 37 34.63 6.35 -30.52
N GLY A 38 33.92 7.45 -30.29
CA GLY A 38 33.63 8.46 -31.32
C GLY A 38 32.62 9.51 -30.86
N GLY A 39 31.88 10.09 -31.80
CA GLY A 39 30.83 11.07 -31.51
C GLY A 39 31.31 12.52 -31.52
N ARG A 40 30.57 13.42 -30.85
CA ARG A 40 30.85 14.86 -30.80
C ARG A 40 30.99 15.35 -29.36
N ASN A 41 32.07 16.06 -29.05
CA ASN A 41 32.27 16.74 -27.76
C ASN A 41 32.18 15.80 -26.53
N ASN A 42 32.56 14.53 -26.67
CA ASN A 42 32.59 13.60 -25.54
C ASN A 42 33.90 13.73 -24.77
N GLN A 43 33.84 13.73 -23.44
CA GLN A 43 34.96 14.09 -22.58
C GLN A 43 35.18 13.07 -21.46
N VAL A 44 36.33 12.41 -21.48
CA VAL A 44 36.87 11.70 -20.31
C VAL A 44 37.89 12.61 -19.63
N ILE A 45 37.51 13.18 -18.48
CA ILE A 45 38.26 14.23 -17.76
C ILE A 45 38.35 13.89 -16.25
N GLY A 46 38.70 14.86 -15.40
CA GLY A 46 38.74 14.68 -13.93
C GLY A 46 39.86 13.73 -13.46
N SER A 47 39.48 12.58 -12.91
CA SER A 47 40.36 11.43 -12.60
C SER A 47 39.92 10.16 -13.36
N GLY A 48 39.39 10.32 -14.59
CA GLY A 48 38.77 9.28 -15.42
C GLY A 48 39.67 8.14 -15.94
N SER A 49 40.58 7.61 -15.13
CA SER A 49 41.36 6.42 -15.50
C SER A 49 40.44 5.23 -15.73
N ASN A 50 40.66 4.48 -16.81
CA ASN A 50 39.79 3.37 -17.26
C ASN A 50 38.33 3.75 -17.58
N ALA A 51 37.99 5.04 -17.61
CA ALA A 51 36.66 5.49 -17.96
C ALA A 51 36.42 5.35 -19.47
N ALA A 52 35.16 5.14 -19.86
CA ALA A 52 34.81 4.94 -21.25
C ALA A 52 33.53 5.67 -21.65
N ILE A 53 33.57 6.28 -22.83
CA ILE A 53 32.42 6.82 -23.54
C ILE A 53 32.34 6.14 -24.89
N VAL A 54 31.26 5.43 -25.16
CA VAL A 54 31.11 4.69 -26.42
C VAL A 54 30.83 5.63 -27.59
N GLY A 55 30.09 6.72 -27.39
CA GLY A 55 29.80 7.69 -28.44
C GLY A 55 28.75 8.71 -28.03
N GLY A 56 27.96 9.20 -28.99
CA GLY A 56 26.94 10.21 -28.74
C GLY A 56 27.49 11.64 -28.77
N GLU A 57 26.79 12.55 -28.11
CA GLU A 57 27.14 13.96 -28.08
C GLU A 57 27.19 14.52 -26.65
N SER A 58 28.23 15.30 -26.36
CA SER A 58 28.37 16.06 -25.11
C SER A 58 28.32 15.20 -23.84
N ASN A 59 28.77 13.95 -23.92
CA ASN A 59 28.83 13.08 -22.74
C ASN A 59 30.13 13.30 -21.96
N GLU A 60 30.05 13.15 -20.65
CA GLU A 60 31.17 13.31 -19.73
C GLU A 60 31.32 12.08 -18.82
N ALA A 61 32.55 11.59 -18.68
CA ALA A 61 32.93 10.56 -17.72
C ALA A 61 34.18 11.02 -16.94
N SER A 62 34.02 11.38 -15.67
CA SER A 62 35.02 12.20 -14.97
C SER A 62 35.82 11.50 -13.87
N GLU A 63 35.48 10.24 -13.54
CA GLU A 63 36.12 9.51 -12.44
C GLU A 63 36.46 8.06 -12.84
N GLU A 64 37.25 7.39 -12.01
CA GLU A 64 37.79 6.05 -12.32
C GLU A 64 36.67 5.05 -12.65
N TYR A 65 36.81 4.32 -13.76
CA TYR A 65 35.80 3.36 -14.27
C TYR A 65 34.43 3.95 -14.58
N ALA A 66 34.27 5.27 -14.64
CA ALA A 66 33.02 5.88 -15.07
C ALA A 66 32.68 5.45 -16.51
N PHE A 67 31.40 5.17 -16.77
CA PHE A 67 30.96 4.65 -18.06
C PHE A 67 29.75 5.42 -18.59
N VAL A 68 29.85 5.84 -19.84
CA VAL A 68 28.71 6.35 -20.61
C VAL A 68 28.57 5.57 -21.93
N GLY A 69 27.49 4.81 -22.07
CA GLY A 69 27.23 4.00 -23.28
C GLY A 69 26.81 4.81 -24.50
N GLY A 70 26.48 6.10 -24.35
CA GLY A 70 26.18 7.03 -25.43
C GLY A 70 25.07 8.01 -25.07
N GLY A 71 24.36 8.53 -26.07
CA GLY A 71 23.27 9.49 -25.87
C GLY A 71 23.72 10.95 -25.95
N TYR A 72 22.92 11.84 -25.39
CA TYR A 72 23.15 13.29 -25.40
C TYR A 72 23.29 13.84 -23.98
N ASN A 73 24.36 14.57 -23.72
CA ASN A 73 24.54 15.35 -22.49
C ASN A 73 24.42 14.54 -21.19
N ASN A 74 25.00 13.35 -21.14
CA ASN A 74 25.05 12.53 -19.91
C ASN A 74 26.36 12.76 -19.15
N THR A 75 26.30 12.76 -17.82
CA THR A 75 27.45 13.00 -16.93
C THR A 75 27.58 11.88 -15.91
N ALA A 76 28.61 11.04 -16.04
CA ALA A 76 29.03 10.07 -15.04
C ALA A 76 30.25 10.61 -14.29
N SER A 77 30.03 11.18 -13.10
CA SER A 77 31.05 12.00 -12.41
C SER A 77 31.59 11.39 -11.12
N ASN A 78 31.40 10.09 -10.90
CA ASN A 78 31.91 9.39 -9.72
C ASN A 78 32.48 8.01 -10.07
N ILE A 79 33.25 7.43 -9.16
CA ILE A 79 33.94 6.17 -9.34
C ILE A 79 32.91 5.08 -9.69
N SER A 80 33.13 4.40 -10.80
CA SER A 80 32.24 3.36 -11.35
C SER A 80 30.79 3.80 -11.59
N ALA A 81 30.53 5.11 -11.68
CA ALA A 81 29.22 5.62 -12.07
C ALA A 81 28.92 5.21 -13.51
N THR A 82 27.72 4.68 -13.75
CA THR A 82 27.33 4.08 -15.02
C THR A 82 26.08 4.75 -15.55
N ILE A 83 26.15 5.23 -16.79
CA ILE A 83 24.99 5.65 -17.58
C ILE A 83 24.99 4.85 -18.88
N VAL A 84 23.98 4.00 -19.08
CA VAL A 84 23.92 3.17 -20.30
C VAL A 84 23.64 4.04 -21.55
N GLY A 85 22.87 5.12 -21.41
CA GLY A 85 22.60 6.08 -22.47
C GLY A 85 21.50 7.07 -22.10
N GLY A 86 20.83 7.66 -23.09
CA GLY A 86 19.72 8.58 -22.89
C GLY A 86 20.12 10.06 -23.04
N GLU A 87 19.33 10.95 -22.43
CA GLU A 87 19.44 12.40 -22.56
C GLU A 87 19.49 13.08 -21.18
N ASP A 88 20.47 13.96 -20.94
CA ASP A 88 20.54 14.77 -19.72
C ASP A 88 20.51 13.94 -18.41
N ASN A 89 21.19 12.80 -18.35
CA ASN A 89 21.28 12.01 -17.12
C ASN A 89 22.57 12.32 -16.35
N THR A 90 22.48 12.33 -15.02
CA THR A 90 23.61 12.58 -14.12
C THR A 90 23.75 11.45 -13.10
N ALA A 91 24.84 10.70 -13.19
CA ALA A 91 25.23 9.68 -12.22
C ALA A 91 26.43 10.20 -11.42
N SER A 92 26.17 10.74 -10.23
CA SER A 92 27.17 11.43 -9.38
C SER A 92 27.45 10.70 -8.07
N GLY A 93 26.73 9.62 -7.77
CA GLY A 93 27.05 8.71 -6.67
C GLY A 93 28.07 7.64 -7.05
N GLU A 94 28.93 7.25 -6.10
CA GLU A 94 29.87 6.13 -6.28
C GLU A 94 29.09 4.85 -6.63
N LYS A 95 29.48 4.15 -7.72
CA LYS A 95 28.80 2.94 -8.23
C LYS A 95 27.29 3.14 -8.49
N SER A 96 26.86 4.38 -8.71
CA SER A 96 25.49 4.67 -9.13
C SER A 96 25.26 4.20 -10.57
N THR A 97 24.02 3.82 -10.88
CA THR A 97 23.64 3.32 -12.21
C THR A 97 22.37 3.98 -12.71
N ILE A 98 22.43 4.47 -13.93
CA ILE A 98 21.27 4.93 -14.72
C ILE A 98 21.17 4.05 -15.98
N GLY A 99 20.10 3.29 -16.09
CA GLY A 99 19.85 2.41 -17.25
C GLY A 99 19.49 3.17 -18.53
N GLY A 100 19.08 4.43 -18.43
CA GLY A 100 18.82 5.32 -19.56
C GLY A 100 17.73 6.35 -19.26
N GLY A 101 17.02 6.78 -20.30
CA GLY A 101 15.91 7.73 -20.16
C GLY A 101 16.37 9.20 -20.21
N ARG A 102 15.61 10.09 -19.59
CA ARG A 102 15.83 11.54 -19.67
C ARG A 102 15.79 12.25 -18.32
N LEU A 103 16.70 13.18 -18.06
CA LEU A 103 16.69 13.98 -16.81
C LEU A 103 16.70 13.14 -15.52
N ASN A 104 17.45 12.03 -15.48
CA ASN A 104 17.58 11.23 -14.27
C ASN A 104 18.83 11.60 -13.49
N SER A 105 18.76 11.53 -12.16
CA SER A 105 19.81 11.96 -11.24
C SER A 105 20.06 10.91 -10.16
N ALA A 106 21.11 10.09 -10.34
CA ALA A 106 21.53 9.07 -9.37
C ALA A 106 22.69 9.63 -8.51
N ASN A 107 22.34 10.26 -7.39
CA ASN A 107 23.25 11.12 -6.63
C ASN A 107 23.95 10.42 -5.46
N GLY A 108 23.43 9.29 -5.00
CA GLY A 108 23.99 8.58 -3.86
C GLY A 108 24.80 7.35 -4.23
N THR A 109 25.67 6.91 -3.32
CA THR A 109 26.41 5.66 -3.45
C THR A 109 25.45 4.49 -3.67
N TYR A 110 25.68 3.67 -4.70
CA TYR A 110 24.79 2.57 -5.13
C TYR A 110 23.36 2.98 -5.52
N ALA A 111 23.10 4.27 -5.80
CA ALA A 111 21.81 4.71 -6.32
C ALA A 111 21.51 4.03 -7.67
N THR A 112 20.28 3.54 -7.85
CA THR A 112 19.88 2.87 -9.09
C THR A 112 18.62 3.51 -9.67
N ILE A 113 18.71 3.93 -10.93
CA ILE A 113 17.57 4.39 -11.72
C ILE A 113 17.51 3.51 -12.98
N PRO A 114 16.54 2.58 -13.10
CA PRO A 114 16.48 1.69 -14.26
C PRO A 114 16.19 2.44 -15.58
N GLY A 115 15.61 3.63 -15.51
CA GLY A 115 15.32 4.48 -16.65
C GLY A 115 14.15 5.43 -16.35
N GLY A 116 13.43 5.84 -17.40
CA GLY A 116 12.28 6.74 -17.26
C GLY A 116 12.65 8.22 -17.37
N THR A 117 11.89 9.10 -16.72
CA THR A 117 12.13 10.54 -16.84
C THR A 117 12.02 11.28 -15.52
N GLY A 118 12.97 12.16 -15.23
CA GLY A 118 12.89 13.07 -14.08
C GLY A 118 13.09 12.40 -12.72
N ASN A 119 13.70 11.21 -12.67
CA ASN A 119 13.85 10.46 -11.42
C ASN A 119 15.10 10.91 -10.65
N SER A 120 15.02 10.89 -9.32
CA SER A 120 16.15 11.22 -8.43
C SER A 120 16.33 10.12 -7.38
N ALA A 121 17.55 9.62 -7.21
CA ALA A 121 17.87 8.55 -6.25
C ALA A 121 19.08 8.90 -5.36
N ALA A 122 18.90 8.72 -4.05
CA ALA A 122 19.91 8.86 -3.01
C ALA A 122 20.67 7.53 -2.76
N GLY A 123 21.46 7.47 -1.68
CA GLY A 123 22.31 6.31 -1.40
C GLY A 123 21.51 5.04 -1.18
N TYR A 124 21.96 3.92 -1.75
CA TYR A 124 21.30 2.61 -1.63
C TYR A 124 19.80 2.63 -2.02
N SER A 125 19.41 3.55 -2.91
CA SER A 125 17.99 3.81 -3.22
C SER A 125 17.64 3.46 -4.67
N LEU A 126 16.36 3.20 -4.91
CA LEU A 126 15.80 2.93 -6.23
C LEU A 126 14.69 3.95 -6.56
N ALA A 127 14.81 4.63 -7.70
CA ALA A 127 13.77 5.51 -8.23
C ALA A 127 13.40 5.07 -9.65
N ALA A 128 12.14 4.69 -9.89
CA ALA A 128 11.69 4.13 -11.16
C ALA A 128 10.41 4.80 -11.67
N GLY A 129 10.38 5.06 -12.98
CA GLY A 129 9.19 5.55 -13.70
C GLY A 129 9.28 7.03 -14.09
N TYR A 130 8.30 7.83 -13.69
CA TYR A 130 8.19 9.25 -14.08
C TYR A 130 8.14 10.16 -12.84
N TYR A 131 9.18 10.97 -12.69
CA TYR A 131 9.38 11.90 -11.56
C TYR A 131 9.39 11.23 -10.17
N ALA A 132 9.95 10.02 -10.04
CA ALA A 132 10.15 9.35 -8.76
C ALA A 132 11.30 9.98 -7.95
N ASN A 133 11.03 10.40 -6.70
CA ASN A 133 12.01 11.08 -5.85
C ASN A 133 12.39 10.24 -4.61
N ALA A 134 13.35 9.33 -4.77
CA ALA A 134 13.93 8.53 -3.69
C ALA A 134 15.07 9.31 -3.00
N GLN A 135 14.72 10.32 -2.20
CA GLN A 135 15.65 11.32 -1.65
C GLN A 135 16.38 10.91 -0.37
N HIS A 136 16.01 9.79 0.24
CA HIS A 136 16.58 9.33 1.51
C HIS A 136 17.26 7.97 1.34
N THR A 137 18.27 7.70 2.18
CA THR A 137 19.05 6.47 2.09
C THR A 137 18.19 5.21 2.25
N GLY A 138 18.42 4.21 1.40
CA GLY A 138 17.72 2.93 1.45
C GLY A 138 16.27 2.98 0.97
N SER A 139 15.86 4.05 0.29
CA SER A 139 14.47 4.25 -0.12
C SER A 139 14.14 3.71 -1.51
N PHE A 140 12.89 3.32 -1.71
CA PHE A 140 12.39 2.74 -2.95
C PHE A 140 11.17 3.53 -3.40
N VAL A 141 11.22 4.13 -4.59
CA VAL A 141 10.12 4.91 -5.15
C VAL A 141 9.73 4.40 -6.53
N TRP A 142 8.45 4.07 -6.68
CA TRP A 142 7.83 3.76 -7.96
C TRP A 142 6.80 4.84 -8.30
N SER A 143 6.88 5.42 -9.50
CA SER A 143 5.96 6.47 -9.93
C SER A 143 5.45 6.22 -11.35
N ASP A 144 4.13 6.12 -11.50
CA ASP A 144 3.48 6.06 -12.81
C ASP A 144 3.62 7.37 -13.62
N ALA A 145 3.06 7.41 -14.82
CA ALA A 145 3.14 8.56 -15.74
C ALA A 145 2.08 9.66 -15.52
N SER A 146 1.34 9.63 -14.41
CA SER A 146 0.13 10.46 -14.24
C SER A 146 0.39 11.96 -14.00
N SER A 147 1.56 12.32 -13.46
CA SER A 147 1.90 13.71 -13.13
C SER A 147 3.41 13.91 -12.95
N THR A 148 3.90 15.12 -13.23
CA THR A 148 5.28 15.54 -12.98
C THR A 148 5.55 15.87 -11.50
N ALA A 149 4.51 16.11 -10.70
CA ALA A 149 4.59 16.19 -9.25
C ALA A 149 4.62 14.76 -8.67
N GLY A 150 5.75 14.09 -8.85
CA GLY A 150 5.90 12.70 -8.43
C GLY A 150 6.15 12.55 -6.92
N PRO A 151 5.92 11.35 -6.37
CA PRO A 151 6.07 11.08 -4.96
C PRO A 151 7.51 11.25 -4.50
N ALA A 152 7.68 11.70 -3.25
CA ALA A 152 8.98 11.83 -2.59
C ALA A 152 8.97 11.13 -1.24
N THR A 153 10.08 10.46 -0.93
CA THR A 153 10.33 9.89 0.41
C THR A 153 10.60 11.01 1.42
N THR A 154 10.22 10.79 2.67
CA THR A 154 10.41 11.73 3.80
C THR A 154 11.31 11.20 4.91
N ALA A 155 11.75 9.94 4.82
CA ALA A 155 12.68 9.32 5.76
C ALA A 155 13.49 8.19 5.10
N ASN A 156 14.57 7.77 5.76
CA ASN A 156 15.37 6.62 5.35
C ASN A 156 14.54 5.34 5.35
N ASN A 157 14.90 4.40 4.47
CA ASN A 157 14.31 3.06 4.41
C ASN A 157 12.80 3.03 4.15
N GLN A 158 12.26 4.01 3.41
CA GLN A 158 10.85 4.06 3.02
C GLN A 158 10.59 3.42 1.64
N PHE A 159 9.43 2.80 1.50
CA PHE A 159 8.88 2.37 0.21
C PHE A 159 7.66 3.22 -0.14
N VAL A 160 7.71 3.93 -1.28
CA VAL A 160 6.64 4.83 -1.74
C VAL A 160 6.23 4.47 -3.16
N VAL A 161 4.93 4.33 -3.40
CA VAL A 161 4.38 3.97 -4.70
C VAL A 161 3.27 4.95 -5.11
N ARG A 162 3.37 5.52 -6.31
CA ARG A 162 2.24 6.15 -6.99
C ARG A 162 1.79 5.29 -8.17
N ALA A 163 0.59 4.73 -8.03
CA ALA A 163 -0.12 3.98 -9.06
C ALA A 163 -1.57 4.49 -9.14
N SER A 164 -1.77 5.61 -9.83
CA SER A 164 -3.05 6.30 -10.00
C SER A 164 -4.14 5.45 -10.66
N GLY A 165 -3.74 4.45 -11.46
CA GLY A 165 -4.65 3.45 -12.04
C GLY A 165 -5.04 2.32 -11.07
N GLY A 166 -4.53 2.32 -9.84
CA GLY A 166 -4.68 1.24 -8.87
C GLY A 166 -3.47 0.30 -8.81
N THR A 167 -3.48 -0.60 -7.82
CA THR A 167 -2.39 -1.53 -7.51
C THR A 167 -2.92 -2.94 -7.33
N TYR A 168 -2.16 -3.94 -7.79
CA TYR A 168 -2.40 -5.35 -7.49
C TYR A 168 -1.14 -5.97 -6.88
N PHE A 169 -1.33 -6.76 -5.84
CA PHE A 169 -0.31 -7.67 -5.31
C PHE A 169 -0.80 -9.09 -5.45
N TYR A 170 -0.24 -9.83 -6.40
CA TYR A 170 -0.55 -11.24 -6.61
C TYR A 170 0.37 -12.12 -5.77
N SER A 171 -0.20 -13.14 -5.13
CA SER A 171 0.55 -14.12 -4.34
C SER A 171 0.78 -15.45 -5.07
N ASN A 172 0.31 -15.58 -6.31
CA ASN A 172 0.54 -16.74 -7.14
C ASN A 172 0.83 -16.38 -8.61
N SER A 173 1.45 -17.31 -9.33
CA SER A 173 1.84 -17.12 -10.73
C SER A 173 0.64 -16.96 -11.69
N ALA A 174 -0.51 -17.56 -11.34
CA ALA A 174 -1.74 -17.48 -12.13
C ALA A 174 -2.50 -16.16 -11.96
N LYS A 175 -2.08 -15.28 -11.03
CA LYS A 175 -2.76 -14.02 -10.68
C LYS A 175 -4.21 -14.21 -10.21
N THR A 176 -4.50 -15.37 -9.61
CA THR A 176 -5.83 -15.73 -9.10
C THR A 176 -5.94 -15.59 -7.59
N THR A 177 -4.90 -15.13 -6.89
CA THR A 177 -4.94 -14.81 -5.46
C THR A 177 -4.11 -13.54 -5.20
N GLY A 178 -4.55 -12.73 -4.22
CA GLY A 178 -3.87 -11.48 -3.89
C GLY A 178 -4.80 -10.41 -3.33
N VAL A 179 -4.27 -9.18 -3.29
CA VAL A 179 -4.99 -7.97 -2.87
C VAL A 179 -4.91 -6.89 -3.95
N SER A 180 -5.91 -6.02 -3.97
CA SER A 180 -5.96 -4.87 -4.89
C SER A 180 -6.30 -3.58 -4.16
N LEU A 181 -5.79 -2.46 -4.66
CA LEU A 181 -6.20 -1.11 -4.29
C LEU A 181 -6.74 -0.45 -5.55
N SER A 182 -8.02 -0.07 -5.53
CA SER A 182 -8.66 0.57 -6.68
C SER A 182 -8.08 1.96 -6.96
N ALA A 183 -8.16 2.43 -8.20
CA ALA A 183 -7.82 3.80 -8.56
C ALA A 183 -8.58 4.80 -7.66
N GLY A 184 -7.85 5.67 -6.96
CA GLY A 184 -8.43 6.63 -6.00
C GLY A 184 -9.02 6.01 -4.73
N GLY A 185 -8.89 4.69 -4.53
CA GLY A 185 -9.37 3.98 -3.34
C GLY A 185 -8.47 4.19 -2.12
N GLY A 186 -9.05 4.07 -0.92
CA GLY A 186 -8.35 4.21 0.37
C GLY A 186 -8.19 2.90 1.16
N SER A 187 -8.59 1.75 0.59
CA SER A 187 -8.60 0.47 1.30
C SER A 187 -8.25 -0.69 0.38
N TRP A 188 -7.52 -1.66 0.92
CA TRP A 188 -7.23 -2.92 0.24
C TRP A 188 -8.50 -3.75 0.09
N SER A 189 -8.62 -4.42 -1.05
CA SER A 189 -9.65 -5.40 -1.36
C SER A 189 -8.99 -6.74 -1.64
N SER A 190 -9.22 -7.72 -0.76
CA SER A 190 -8.82 -9.11 -0.95
C SER A 190 -9.76 -9.80 -1.94
N LEU A 191 -9.24 -10.73 -2.75
CA LEU A 191 -10.09 -11.53 -3.64
C LEU A 191 -11.09 -12.37 -2.82
N SER A 192 -12.38 -12.24 -3.11
CA SER A 192 -13.46 -12.99 -2.45
C SER A 192 -14.57 -13.42 -3.41
N ASP A 193 -14.21 -13.83 -4.63
CA ASP A 193 -15.16 -14.36 -5.62
C ASP A 193 -15.55 -15.81 -5.25
N ARG A 194 -16.86 -16.13 -5.31
CA ARG A 194 -17.36 -17.50 -5.09
C ARG A 194 -16.75 -18.49 -6.09
N ASN A 195 -16.49 -18.07 -7.32
CA ASN A 195 -15.87 -18.91 -8.35
C ASN A 195 -14.38 -19.18 -8.10
N ALA A 196 -13.76 -18.42 -7.20
CA ALA A 196 -12.38 -18.62 -6.76
C ALA A 196 -12.29 -19.51 -5.50
N LYS A 197 -13.42 -19.95 -4.93
CA LYS A 197 -13.50 -20.72 -3.68
C LYS A 197 -14.01 -22.14 -3.94
N ALA A 198 -13.50 -23.09 -3.16
CA ALA A 198 -13.94 -24.49 -3.16
C ALA A 198 -14.19 -24.94 -1.71
N ASN A 199 -14.87 -26.09 -1.54
CA ASN A 199 -15.17 -26.68 -0.23
C ASN A 199 -15.92 -25.72 0.70
N VAL A 200 -16.94 -25.04 0.15
CA VAL A 200 -17.71 -24.04 0.90
C VAL A 200 -18.74 -24.74 1.79
N GLU A 201 -18.53 -24.65 3.10
CA GLU A 201 -19.43 -25.14 4.14
C GLU A 201 -20.03 -23.97 4.93
N MET A 202 -21.27 -24.14 5.39
CA MET A 202 -21.94 -23.13 6.21
C MET A 202 -21.49 -23.26 7.67
N VAL A 203 -21.22 -22.13 8.31
CA VAL A 203 -20.88 -22.05 9.74
C VAL A 203 -22.12 -21.81 10.59
N ASN A 204 -22.12 -22.28 11.84
CA ASN A 204 -23.18 -22.00 12.80
C ASN A 204 -22.86 -20.68 13.53
N GLY A 205 -23.67 -19.65 13.29
CA GLY A 205 -23.45 -18.31 13.86
C GLY A 205 -23.43 -18.27 15.39
N ARG A 206 -24.30 -19.03 16.06
CA ARG A 206 -24.31 -19.11 17.54
C ARG A 206 -23.05 -19.73 18.09
N PHE A 207 -22.62 -20.85 17.48
CA PHE A 207 -21.37 -21.48 17.88
C PHE A 207 -20.19 -20.52 17.71
N ILE A 208 -20.11 -19.79 16.59
CA ILE A 208 -19.05 -18.79 16.37
C ILE A 208 -19.13 -17.66 17.38
N LEU A 209 -20.33 -17.13 17.68
CA LEU A 209 -20.53 -16.10 18.70
C LEU A 209 -20.09 -16.59 20.08
N ASP A 210 -20.47 -17.81 20.48
CA ASP A 210 -20.12 -18.39 21.76
C ASP A 210 -18.60 -18.58 21.89
N GLN A 211 -17.93 -19.04 20.84
CA GLN A 211 -16.46 -19.11 20.81
C GLN A 211 -15.85 -17.71 20.92
N LEU A 212 -16.31 -16.75 20.11
CA LEU A 212 -15.79 -15.38 20.10
C LEU A 212 -15.94 -14.69 21.45
N ALA A 213 -17.07 -14.88 22.13
CA ALA A 213 -17.34 -14.32 23.45
C ALA A 213 -16.37 -14.83 24.55
N ASN A 214 -15.74 -15.99 24.33
CA ASN A 214 -14.79 -16.59 25.27
C ASN A 214 -13.32 -16.29 24.93
N ILE A 215 -13.04 -15.64 23.80
CA ILE A 215 -11.67 -15.28 23.43
C ILE A 215 -11.23 -14.03 24.21
N PRO A 216 -10.04 -14.04 24.85
CA PRO A 216 -9.51 -12.85 25.49
C PRO A 216 -9.26 -11.72 24.47
N ILE A 217 -9.92 -10.58 24.66
CA ILE A 217 -9.61 -9.34 23.96
C ILE A 217 -8.73 -8.49 24.87
N SER A 218 -7.52 -8.18 24.39
CA SER A 218 -6.53 -7.43 25.15
C SER A 218 -6.08 -6.19 24.37
N THR A 219 -5.50 -5.22 25.08
CA THR A 219 -4.75 -4.15 24.42
C THR A 219 -3.26 -4.48 24.46
N TRP A 220 -2.54 -4.16 23.40
CA TRP A 220 -1.12 -4.50 23.28
C TRP A 220 -0.37 -3.51 22.38
N ASN A 221 0.95 -3.60 22.39
CA ASN A 221 1.84 -2.90 21.47
C ASN A 221 2.87 -3.89 20.94
N TYR A 222 3.39 -3.68 19.73
CA TYR A 222 4.56 -4.44 19.28
C TYR A 222 5.78 -4.10 20.14
N ILE A 223 6.65 -5.08 20.40
CA ILE A 223 7.89 -4.86 21.17
C ILE A 223 8.79 -3.82 20.48
N SER A 224 8.78 -3.77 19.16
CA SER A 224 9.59 -2.85 18.35
C SER A 224 8.92 -1.51 18.05
N GLN A 225 7.71 -1.24 18.56
CA GLN A 225 7.01 0.03 18.36
C GLN A 225 7.05 0.88 19.63
N ASP A 226 6.74 2.16 19.50
CA ASP A 226 6.60 3.07 20.64
C ASP A 226 5.53 2.59 21.63
N GLU A 227 5.84 2.59 22.93
CA GLU A 227 4.97 2.07 24.00
C GLU A 227 3.64 2.83 24.12
N SER A 228 3.58 4.08 23.65
CA SER A 228 2.35 4.88 23.63
C SER A 228 1.32 4.39 22.60
N ILE A 229 1.76 3.63 21.59
CA ILE A 229 0.88 3.11 20.55
C ILE A 229 0.17 1.86 21.08
N ARG A 230 -1.16 1.92 21.17
CA ARG A 230 -1.99 0.81 21.65
C ARG A 230 -2.86 0.26 20.52
N HIS A 231 -2.80 -1.05 20.36
CA HIS A 231 -3.68 -1.86 19.53
C HIS A 231 -4.67 -2.62 20.43
N ILE A 232 -5.77 -3.10 19.86
CA ILE A 232 -6.76 -3.92 20.55
C ILE A 232 -7.12 -5.12 19.67
N GLY A 233 -7.21 -6.30 20.28
CA GLY A 233 -7.59 -7.52 19.59
C GLY A 233 -7.21 -8.78 20.36
N PRO A 234 -7.60 -9.96 19.84
CA PRO A 234 -7.15 -11.24 20.37
C PRO A 234 -5.68 -11.50 19.98
N MET A 235 -5.04 -12.42 20.70
CA MET A 235 -3.80 -13.03 20.23
C MET A 235 -4.10 -14.06 19.13
N ALA A 236 -3.21 -14.22 18.16
CA ALA A 236 -3.42 -15.12 17.02
C ALA A 236 -3.59 -16.58 17.44
N GLN A 237 -2.87 -17.01 18.49
CA GLN A 237 -2.94 -18.37 19.03
C GLN A 237 -4.32 -18.68 19.62
N ASP A 238 -4.91 -17.75 20.39
CA ASP A 238 -6.25 -17.91 20.96
C ASP A 238 -7.30 -17.93 19.84
N PHE A 239 -7.14 -17.09 18.82
CA PHE A 239 -8.01 -17.06 17.64
C PHE A 239 -7.94 -18.37 16.84
N GLN A 240 -6.73 -18.88 16.61
CA GLN A 240 -6.50 -20.17 15.95
C GLN A 240 -7.10 -21.33 16.75
N ALA A 241 -6.94 -21.33 18.08
CA ALA A 241 -7.48 -22.38 18.95
C ALA A 241 -9.01 -22.41 18.93
N ALA A 242 -9.67 -21.26 18.79
CA ALA A 242 -11.12 -21.16 18.76
C ALA A 242 -11.74 -21.49 17.40
N PHE A 243 -11.12 -21.08 16.29
CA PHE A 243 -11.74 -21.13 14.95
C PHE A 243 -11.04 -22.03 13.94
N ALA A 244 -9.77 -22.37 14.16
CA ALA A 244 -8.96 -23.21 13.27
C ALA A 244 -8.92 -22.73 11.79
N VAL A 245 -8.84 -21.41 11.56
CA VAL A 245 -8.78 -20.77 10.23
C VAL A 245 -7.50 -19.96 10.05
N GLY A 246 -7.06 -19.79 8.80
CA GLY A 246 -5.83 -19.08 8.46
C GLY A 246 -4.67 -20.00 8.09
N GLU A 247 -3.58 -19.41 7.60
CA GLU A 247 -2.41 -20.15 7.09
C GLU A 247 -1.33 -20.43 8.16
N GLU A 248 -1.29 -19.65 9.25
CA GLU A 248 -0.25 -19.72 10.29
C GLU A 248 -0.80 -19.37 11.68
N GLU A 249 -0.27 -20.00 12.73
CA GLU A 249 -0.71 -19.82 14.13
C GLU A 249 -0.38 -18.42 14.72
N THR A 250 0.51 -17.66 14.07
CA THR A 250 1.02 -16.38 14.60
C THR A 250 0.43 -15.16 13.90
N ARG A 251 -0.55 -15.35 13.01
CA ARG A 251 -1.16 -14.28 12.22
C ARG A 251 -2.66 -14.49 12.14
N ILE A 252 -3.40 -13.38 12.18
CA ILE A 252 -4.82 -13.36 11.88
C ILE A 252 -4.97 -12.67 10.55
N SER A 253 -5.53 -13.35 9.55
CA SER A 253 -5.87 -12.72 8.29
C SER A 253 -7.08 -11.80 8.51
N THR A 254 -7.11 -10.64 7.84
CA THR A 254 -8.26 -9.73 7.96
C THR A 254 -9.54 -10.38 7.42
N ILE A 255 -9.43 -11.25 6.41
CA ILE A 255 -10.60 -11.95 5.84
C ILE A 255 -11.21 -12.94 6.83
N ASP A 256 -10.40 -13.61 7.65
CA ASP A 256 -10.89 -14.54 8.68
C ASP A 256 -11.48 -13.78 9.88
N ALA A 257 -10.82 -12.71 10.33
CA ALA A 257 -11.35 -11.85 11.39
C ALA A 257 -12.71 -11.25 11.01
N ASP A 258 -12.83 -10.72 9.79
CA ASP A 258 -14.08 -10.18 9.25
C ASP A 258 -15.15 -11.28 9.13
N GLY A 259 -14.77 -12.47 8.65
CA GLY A 259 -15.67 -13.61 8.53
C GLY A 259 -16.25 -14.06 9.87
N VAL A 260 -15.41 -14.18 10.90
CA VAL A 260 -15.82 -14.51 12.28
C VAL A 260 -16.74 -13.42 12.84
N ALA A 261 -16.39 -12.14 12.66
CA ALA A 261 -17.23 -11.03 13.12
C ALA A 261 -18.62 -11.06 12.48
N LEU A 262 -18.71 -11.26 11.16
CA LEU A 262 -19.97 -11.35 10.43
C LEU A 262 -20.82 -12.55 10.89
N ALA A 263 -20.21 -13.72 11.08
CA ALA A 263 -20.90 -14.91 11.57
C ALA A 263 -21.40 -14.74 13.03
N ALA A 264 -20.59 -14.13 13.89
CA ALA A 264 -20.98 -13.83 15.27
C ALA A 264 -22.15 -12.82 15.33
N ILE A 265 -22.16 -11.81 14.45
CA ILE A 265 -23.29 -10.86 14.32
C ILE A 265 -24.57 -11.59 13.93
N GLN A 266 -24.50 -12.55 13.00
CA GLN A 266 -25.66 -13.38 12.64
C GLN A 266 -26.14 -14.21 13.84
N GLY A 267 -25.23 -14.85 14.58
CA GLY A 267 -25.57 -15.57 15.81
C GLY A 267 -26.23 -14.68 16.87
N LEU A 268 -25.74 -13.45 17.03
CA LEU A 268 -26.29 -12.50 17.99
C LEU A 268 -27.72 -12.09 17.59
N HIS A 269 -27.93 -11.82 16.31
CA HIS A 269 -29.26 -11.50 15.79
C HIS A 269 -30.25 -12.66 16.01
N GLU A 270 -29.82 -13.91 15.87
CA GLU A 270 -30.66 -15.06 16.19
C GLU A 270 -31.08 -15.10 17.67
N ILE A 271 -30.15 -14.83 18.61
CA ILE A 271 -30.46 -14.77 20.04
C ILE A 271 -31.46 -13.64 20.33
N VAL A 272 -31.29 -12.48 19.70
CA VAL A 272 -32.21 -11.33 19.86
C VAL A 272 -33.63 -11.70 19.46
N LEU A 273 -33.80 -12.35 18.30
CA LEU A 273 -35.14 -12.79 17.84
C LEU A 273 -35.78 -13.82 18.78
N GLU A 274 -35.00 -14.74 19.32
CA GLU A 274 -35.52 -15.71 20.31
C GLU A 274 -35.96 -15.03 21.60
N GLN A 275 -35.18 -14.05 22.08
CA GLN A 275 -35.52 -13.29 23.27
C GLN A 275 -36.79 -12.44 23.07
N GLU A 276 -36.98 -11.85 21.88
CA GLU A 276 -38.21 -11.12 21.55
C GLU A 276 -39.45 -12.05 21.60
N GLN A 277 -39.35 -13.25 21.03
CA GLN A 277 -40.44 -14.24 21.10
C GLN A 277 -40.72 -14.72 22.52
N GLU A 278 -39.68 -14.89 23.34
CA GLU A 278 -39.85 -15.27 24.74
C GLU A 278 -40.54 -14.15 25.54
N ILE A 279 -40.17 -12.90 25.31
CA ILE A 279 -40.81 -11.73 25.93
C ILE A 279 -42.30 -11.69 25.56
N GLU A 280 -42.65 -11.81 24.28
CA GLU A 280 -44.04 -11.84 23.83
C GLU A 280 -44.84 -12.99 24.50
N ALA A 281 -44.23 -14.18 24.59
CA ALA A 281 -44.86 -15.33 25.22
C ALA A 281 -45.06 -15.14 26.74
N LEU A 282 -44.10 -14.50 27.41
CA LEU A 282 -44.18 -14.17 28.82
C LEU A 282 -45.24 -13.09 29.08
N GLU A 283 -45.31 -12.04 28.26
CA GLU A 283 -46.36 -11.01 28.33
C GLU A 283 -47.75 -11.62 28.16
N ALA A 284 -47.94 -12.47 27.15
CA ALA A 284 -49.21 -13.19 26.94
C ALA A 284 -49.55 -14.16 28.08
N ARG A 285 -48.56 -14.67 28.82
CA ARG A 285 -48.80 -15.49 30.02
C ARG A 285 -49.18 -14.62 31.22
N ILE A 286 -48.53 -13.48 31.40
CA ILE A 286 -48.85 -12.51 32.45
C ILE A 286 -50.30 -12.03 32.29
N GLU A 287 -50.70 -11.61 31.10
CA GLU A 287 -52.07 -11.16 30.81
C GLU A 287 -53.11 -12.25 31.14
N ARG A 288 -52.83 -13.51 30.78
CA ARG A 288 -53.70 -14.65 31.13
C ARG A 288 -53.79 -14.90 32.64
N LEU A 289 -52.69 -14.78 33.37
CA LEU A 289 -52.67 -14.96 34.82
C LEU A 289 -53.40 -13.82 35.53
N GLU A 290 -53.21 -12.58 35.09
CA GLU A 290 -53.92 -11.41 35.61
C GLU A 290 -55.44 -11.55 35.42
N ALA A 291 -55.88 -11.94 34.23
CA ALA A 291 -57.29 -12.21 33.94
C ALA A 291 -57.87 -13.35 34.80
N ALA A 292 -57.08 -14.40 35.08
CA ALA A 292 -57.50 -15.51 35.93
C ALA A 292 -57.61 -15.12 37.41
N ILE A 293 -56.70 -14.28 37.92
CA ILE A 293 -56.77 -13.72 39.27
C ILE A 293 -58.02 -12.85 39.42
N GLU A 294 -58.32 -12.01 38.41
CA GLU A 294 -59.51 -11.16 38.42
C GLU A 294 -60.82 -11.97 38.42
N HIS A 295 -60.85 -13.12 37.75
CA HIS A 295 -61.99 -14.05 37.80
C HIS A 295 -62.11 -14.83 39.12
N ALA A 296 -61.02 -15.00 39.86
CA ALA A 296 -60.98 -15.81 41.10
C ALA A 296 -61.27 -15.00 42.38
N ASP A 297 -61.33 -13.66 42.31
CA ASP A 297 -61.62 -12.79 43.45
C ASP A 297 -63.06 -12.22 43.39
N PRO A 298 -64.04 -12.85 44.07
CA PRO A 298 -65.44 -12.40 44.05
C PRO A 298 -65.67 -11.04 44.74
N ALA A 299 -64.69 -10.46 45.45
CA ALA A 299 -64.83 -9.16 46.10
C ALA A 299 -64.83 -7.97 45.12
N LYS A 300 -64.28 -8.14 43.90
CA LYS A 300 -64.31 -7.09 42.85
C LYS A 300 -65.54 -7.12 41.95
N GLN A 301 -66.26 -8.24 41.87
CA GLN A 301 -67.48 -8.34 41.06
C GLN A 301 -68.70 -7.59 41.67
N SER A 302 -68.64 -7.20 42.95
CA SER A 302 -69.76 -6.58 43.68
C SER A 302 -69.73 -5.04 43.77
N SER A 303 -68.68 -4.35 43.33
CA SER A 303 -68.51 -2.89 43.58
C SER A 303 -68.58 -2.01 42.33
N ALA A 304 -69.06 -2.52 41.20
CA ALA A 304 -69.30 -1.72 40.00
C ALA A 304 -70.50 -0.75 40.17
N GLN A 305 -70.27 0.39 40.85
CA GLN A 305 -70.99 1.63 40.55
C GLN A 305 -70.15 2.47 39.56
N PRO A 306 -70.79 3.11 38.56
CA PRO A 306 -70.07 3.80 37.50
C PRO A 306 -69.58 5.17 37.99
N ASN A 307 -68.28 5.30 38.26
CA ASN A 307 -67.67 6.61 38.47
C ASN A 307 -67.05 7.13 37.16
N MET A 308 -67.61 8.25 36.68
CA MET A 308 -67.18 9.04 35.53
C MET A 308 -65.78 9.67 35.70
N PHE A 309 -64.72 8.87 35.80
CA PHE A 309 -63.37 9.41 35.93
C PHE A 309 -62.31 8.51 35.29
N ASN A 310 -62.39 8.31 33.97
CA ASN A 310 -61.21 7.86 33.22
C ASN A 310 -61.28 8.30 31.75
N TRP A 311 -61.07 9.60 31.53
CA TRP A 311 -60.88 10.19 30.20
C TRP A 311 -59.48 10.84 30.02
N LEU A 312 -58.50 10.51 30.86
CA LEU A 312 -57.19 11.20 30.85
C LEU A 312 -55.95 10.31 30.67
N LEU A 313 -56.11 9.04 30.29
CA LEU A 313 -54.97 8.14 30.01
C LEU A 313 -55.07 7.40 28.66
N LEU A 314 -55.69 8.02 27.66
CA LEU A 314 -55.59 7.60 26.25
C LEU A 314 -54.57 8.43 25.44
N GLY A 315 -53.72 9.22 26.12
CA GLY A 315 -52.83 10.19 25.47
C GLY A 315 -51.36 9.81 25.29
N SER A 316 -50.85 8.70 25.84
CA SER A 316 -49.40 8.49 25.94
C SER A 316 -48.82 7.22 25.29
N VAL A 317 -49.64 6.34 24.72
CA VAL A 317 -49.12 5.13 24.00
C VAL A 317 -49.09 5.32 22.48
N GLY A 318 -49.65 6.41 21.96
CA GLY A 318 -49.70 6.71 20.51
C GLY A 318 -48.42 7.30 19.89
N THR A 319 -47.35 7.55 20.66
CA THR A 319 -46.19 8.32 20.17
C THR A 319 -44.97 7.50 19.73
N PHE A 320 -44.91 6.19 20.01
CA PHE A 320 -43.78 5.36 19.53
C PHE A 320 -44.08 4.59 18.23
N GLY A 321 -45.34 4.22 17.96
CA GLY A 321 -45.73 3.55 16.71
C GLY A 321 -45.73 4.45 15.47
N LEU A 322 -46.02 5.74 15.62
CA LEU A 322 -46.15 6.65 14.47
C LEU A 322 -44.81 7.25 13.97
N VAL A 323 -43.72 7.13 14.74
CA VAL A 323 -42.39 7.59 14.32
C VAL A 323 -41.69 6.53 13.45
N ALA A 324 -41.97 5.25 13.67
CA ALA A 324 -41.44 4.15 12.84
C ALA A 324 -42.11 4.07 11.45
N GLU A 325 -43.42 4.32 11.37
CA GLU A 325 -44.17 4.28 10.11
C GLU A 325 -43.92 5.51 9.22
N TRP A 326 -43.65 6.69 9.82
CA TRP A 326 -43.36 7.92 9.07
C TRP A 326 -41.95 7.94 8.45
N ARG A 327 -40.94 7.33 9.11
CA ARG A 327 -39.58 7.22 8.54
C ARG A 327 -39.47 6.22 7.38
N ARG A 328 -40.33 5.19 7.30
CA ARG A 328 -40.36 4.27 6.14
C ARG A 328 -40.90 4.91 4.85
N ARG A 329 -41.63 6.02 4.92
CA ARG A 329 -42.23 6.67 3.74
C ARG A 329 -41.42 7.80 3.10
N GLN A 330 -40.31 8.25 3.69
CA GLN A 330 -39.44 9.29 3.11
C GLN A 330 -38.06 8.81 2.61
N GLY A 331 -37.71 7.53 2.80
CA GLY A 331 -36.42 6.99 2.32
C GLY A 331 -36.40 6.53 0.85
N GLY A 332 -37.52 6.68 0.13
CA GLY A 332 -37.65 6.25 -1.26
C GLY A 332 -37.73 7.42 -2.23
N GLN A 333 -36.69 8.27 -2.28
CA GLN A 333 -36.30 9.08 -3.45
C GLN A 333 -35.08 9.95 -3.10
N ALA A 334 -33.89 9.44 -3.45
CA ALA A 334 -32.72 10.18 -3.91
C ALA A 334 -31.74 9.17 -4.53
#